data_AF-A0A5K1CS64-F1
#
_entry.id   AF-A0A5K1CS64-F1
#
_cell.length_a   1.000
_cell.length_b   1.000
_cell.length_c   1.000
_cell.angle_alpha   90.00
_cell.angle_beta   90.00
_cell.angle_gamma   90.00
#
_symmetry.space_group_name_H-M   'P 1'
#
loop_
_entity.id
_entity.type
_entity.pdbx_description
1 polymer ?
#
loop_
_entity_poly.entity_id
_entity_poly.type
_entity_poly.pdbx_seq_one_letter_code
_entity_poly.pdbx_strand_id
1 'polypeptide(L)' 'QLEPEVTFLSLGIVSENYPEFTATLPIDKKHGDALFTLKEGLDYRLKMTFRVKHNIVSGLSYSNTVWKGGLQ' A
#
# COMPACT_ATOMS: atom_id res chain seq x y z
N GLN A 1 -21.14 6.42 21.73
CA GLN A 1 -20.46 5.30 21.05
C GLN A 1 -19.34 5.90 20.22
N LEU A 2 -18.13 5.32 20.22
CA LEU A 2 -16.99 5.88 19.46
C LEU A 2 -17.10 5.44 17.99
N GLU A 3 -16.86 6.38 17.08
CA GLU A 3 -16.81 6.11 15.64
C GLU A 3 -15.65 5.16 15.31
N PRO A 4 -15.84 4.24 14.34
CA PRO A 4 -14.76 3.36 13.89
C PRO A 4 -13.63 4.20 13.27
N GLU A 5 -12.40 3.86 13.62
CA GLU A 5 -11.21 4.53 13.10
C GLU A 5 -10.31 3.50 12.40
N VAL A 6 -9.90 3.81 11.17
CA VAL A 6 -8.91 3.03 10.42
C VAL A 6 -7.64 3.86 10.27
N THR A 7 -6.52 3.36 10.79
CA THR A 7 -5.20 3.96 10.57
C THR A 7 -4.38 3.05 9.66
N PHE A 8 -4.00 3.51 8.47
CA PHE A 8 -3.03 2.79 7.64
C PHE A 8 -1.62 2.97 8.20
N LEU A 9 -0.88 1.87 8.31
CA LEU A 9 0.43 1.81 8.95
C LEU A 9 1.55 1.60 7.94
N SER A 10 1.34 0.73 6.95
CA SER A 10 2.34 0.47 5.92
C SER A 10 1.74 -0.02 4.61
N LEU A 11 2.51 0.19 3.55
CA LEU A 11 2.30 -0.36 2.22
C LEU A 11 3.52 -1.22 1.87
N GLY A 12 3.28 -2.42 1.36
CA GLY A 12 4.33 -3.34 0.96
C GLY A 12 4.05 -4.01 -0.37
N ILE A 13 5.12 -4.59 -0.92
CA ILE A 13 5.09 -5.43 -2.12
C ILE A 13 5.71 -6.77 -1.79
N VAL A 14 4.98 -7.82 -2.14
CA VAL A 14 5.37 -9.20 -1.93
C VAL A 14 5.46 -9.89 -3.28
N SER A 15 6.57 -10.57 -3.54
CA SER A 15 6.76 -11.47 -4.68
C SER A 15 7.40 -12.76 -4.17
N GLU A 16 7.13 -13.90 -4.80
CA GLU A 16 7.61 -15.21 -4.31
C GLU A 16 9.15 -15.32 -4.27
N ASN A 17 9.81 -14.64 -5.21
CA ASN A 17 11.25 -14.76 -5.42
C ASN A 17 12.07 -13.59 -4.86
N TYR A 18 11.43 -12.64 -4.18
CA TYR A 18 12.08 -11.41 -3.71
C TYR A 18 11.69 -11.08 -2.27
N PRO A 19 12.60 -10.49 -1.48
CA PRO A 19 12.27 -9.98 -0.16
C PRO A 19 11.07 -9.04 -0.21
N GLU A 20 10.17 -9.15 0.77
CA GLU A 20 9.07 -8.22 0.91
C GLU A 20 9.60 -6.80 1.09
N PHE A 21 9.16 -5.89 0.23
CA PHE A 21 9.34 -4.47 0.44
C PHE A 21 8.23 -3.96 1.35
N THR A 22 8.55 -3.11 2.34
CA THR A 22 7.57 -2.43 3.20
C THR A 22 7.99 -0.99 3.43
N ALA A 23 7.07 -0.06 3.20
CA ALA A 23 7.20 1.36 3.52
C ALA A 23 6.16 1.74 4.59
N THR A 24 6.62 2.37 5.67
CA THR A 24 5.75 2.96 6.69
C THR A 24 5.03 4.19 6.14
N LEU A 25 3.78 4.38 6.55
CA LEU A 25 2.97 5.55 6.21
C LEU A 25 3.04 6.61 7.34
N PRO A 26 3.03 7.92 7.01
CA PRO A 26 3.04 8.48 5.65
C PRO A 26 4.39 8.26 4.98
N ILE A 27 4.35 8.04 3.66
CA ILE A 27 5.56 7.89 2.86
C ILE A 27 6.20 9.28 2.71
N ASP A 28 7.32 9.49 3.40
CA ASP A 28 8.14 10.68 3.22
C ASP A 28 9.06 10.48 2.02
N LYS A 29 8.67 11.03 0.87
CA LYS A 29 9.44 10.94 -0.37
C LYS A 29 9.61 12.28 -1.02
N LYS A 30 10.84 12.53 -1.47
CA LYS A 30 11.13 13.61 -2.41
C LYS A 30 10.49 13.26 -3.76
N HIS A 31 10.01 14.29 -4.46
CA HIS A 31 9.49 14.15 -5.82
C HIS A 31 10.51 13.41 -6.70
N GLY A 32 10.12 12.27 -7.28
CA GLY A 32 10.94 11.49 -8.21
C GLY A 32 11.54 10.19 -7.67
N ASP A 33 11.54 9.95 -6.35
CA ASP A 33 12.12 8.73 -5.80
C ASP A 33 11.18 7.52 -5.95
N ALA A 34 11.62 6.49 -6.66
CA ALA A 34 10.90 5.22 -6.78
C ALA A 34 10.68 4.57 -5.41
N LEU A 35 9.42 4.24 -5.07
CA LEU A 35 9.07 3.54 -3.82
C LEU A 35 9.68 2.16 -3.74
N PHE A 36 9.66 1.45 -4.85
CA PHE A 36 10.13 0.09 -5.01
C PHE A 36 10.50 -0.11 -6.48
N THR A 37 11.21 -1.21 -6.75
CA THR A 37 11.49 -1.68 -8.11
C THR A 37 10.84 -3.03 -8.29
N LEU A 38 10.13 -3.21 -9.40
CA LEU A 38 9.63 -4.51 -9.86
C LEU A 38 10.42 -4.91 -11.08
N LYS A 39 10.95 -6.13 -11.08
CA LYS A 39 11.56 -6.70 -12.28
C LYS A 39 10.44 -7.13 -13.24
N GLU A 40 10.67 -6.91 -14.53
CA GLU A 40 9.76 -7.28 -15.59
C GLU A 40 9.41 -8.78 -15.55
N GLY A 41 8.15 -9.10 -15.82
CA GLY A 41 7.63 -10.46 -15.86
C GLY A 41 7.39 -11.11 -14.50
N LEU A 42 7.53 -10.37 -13.39
CA LEU A 42 7.25 -10.90 -12.06
C LEU A 42 5.83 -10.62 -11.60
N ASP A 43 5.21 -11.66 -11.04
CA ASP A 43 4.01 -11.52 -10.25
C ASP A 43 4.33 -10.87 -8.90
N TYR A 44 3.43 -9.96 -8.50
CA TYR A 44 3.51 -9.27 -7.23
C TYR A 44 2.14 -9.10 -6.60
N ARG A 45 2.14 -8.92 -5.28
CA ARG A 45 0.96 -8.58 -4.47
C ARG A 45 1.24 -7.32 -3.68
N LEU A 46 0.25 -6.44 -3.60
CA LEU A 46 0.25 -5.31 -2.68
C LEU A 46 -0.23 -5.77 -1.32
N LYS A 47 0.48 -5.39 -0.27
CA LYS A 47 0.15 -5.70 1.12
C LYS A 47 -0.01 -4.39 1.89
N MET A 48 -1.20 -4.16 2.42
CA MET A 48 -1.47 -3.00 3.27
C MET A 48 -1.68 -3.46 4.70
N THR A 49 -0.98 -2.81 5.63
CA THR A 49 -1.20 -3.01 7.06
C THR A 49 -1.95 -1.81 7.60
N PHE A 50 -3.04 -2.06 8.31
CA PHE A 50 -3.84 -1.03 8.96
C PHE A 50 -4.33 -1.51 10.33
N ARG A 51 -4.67 -0.57 11.18
CA ARG A 51 -5.26 -0.80 12.49
C ARG A 51 -6.69 -0.30 12.50
N VAL A 52 -7.59 -1.10 13.05
CA VAL A 52 -8.96 -0.69 13.36
C VAL A 52 -9.08 -0.41 14.85
N LYS A 53 -9.71 0.71 15.22
CA LYS A 53 -10.01 1.08 16.60
C LYS A 53 -11.49 1.38 16.78
N HIS A 54 -11.91 1.32 18.04
CA HIS A 54 -13.23 1.71 18.56
C HIS A 54 -14.42 0.84 18.16
N ASN A 55 -14.55 0.45 16.89
CA ASN A 55 -15.69 -0.35 16.42
C ASN A 55 -15.35 -1.14 15.15
N ILE A 56 -16.23 -2.05 14.75
CA ILE A 56 -16.12 -2.83 13.51
C ILE A 56 -16.28 -1.89 12.30
N VAL A 57 -15.46 -2.12 11.27
CA VAL A 57 -15.55 -1.47 9.97
C VAL A 57 -16.08 -2.48 8.96
N SER A 58 -17.17 -2.12 8.29
CA SER A 58 -17.76 -2.91 7.19
C SER A 58 -17.53 -2.19 5.87
N GLY A 59 -17.31 -2.95 4.79
CA GLY A 59 -17.17 -2.38 3.45
C GLY A 59 -15.84 -1.68 3.19
N LEU A 60 -14.77 -2.05 3.90
CA LEU A 60 -13.43 -1.55 3.60
C LEU A 60 -13.02 -1.97 2.17
N SER A 61 -12.88 -1.01 1.28
CA SER A 61 -12.50 -1.21 -0.12
C SER A 61 -11.16 -0.57 -0.42
N TYR A 62 -10.39 -1.20 -1.30
CA TYR A 62 -9.14 -0.66 -1.83
C TYR A 62 -9.27 -0.40 -3.33
N SER A 63 -8.72 0.73 -3.79
CA SER A 63 -8.57 1.05 -5.20
C SER A 63 -7.11 1.42 -5.48
N ASN A 64 -6.56 0.89 -6.57
CA ASN A 64 -5.22 1.20 -7.04
C ASN A 64 -5.31 1.93 -8.39
N THR A 65 -4.67 3.08 -8.49
CA THR A 65 -4.55 3.80 -9.75
C THR A 65 -3.10 3.76 -10.22
N VAL A 66 -2.88 3.23 -11.42
CA VAL A 66 -1.57 3.14 -12.05
C VAL A 66 -1.47 4.21 -13.13
N TRP A 67 -0.29 4.82 -13.26
CA TRP A 67 -0.04 5.86 -14.26
C TRP A 67 1.22 5.54 -15.05
N LYS A 68 1.20 5.75 -16.37
CA LYS A 68 2.39 5.63 -17.23
C LYS A 68 2.43 6.79 -18.22
N GLY A 69 3.50 7.58 -18.17
CA GLY A 69 3.68 8.71 -19.08
C GLY A 69 2.56 9.77 -18.99
N GLY A 70 1.95 9.92 -17.81
CA GLY A 70 0.84 10.86 -17.58
C GLY A 70 -0.55 10.35 -17.98
N LEU A 71 -0.66 9.13 -18.52
CA LEU A 71 -1.94 8.47 -18.75
C LEU A 71 -2.29 7.55 -17.58
N GLN A 72 -3.58 7.54 -17.23
CA GLN A 72 -4.21 6.64 -16.26
C GLN A 72 -4.66 5.34 -16.93
#